data_AF-A0A1C3F3S5-F1
#
_entry.id   AF-A0A1C3F3S5-F1
#
_cell.length_a   1.000
_cell.length_b   1.000
_cell.length_c   1.000
_cell.angle_alpha   90.00
_cell.angle_beta   90.00
_cell.angle_gamma   90.00
#
_symmetry.space_group_name_H-M   'P 1'
#
loop_
_entity.id
_entity.type
_entity.pdbx_description
1 polymer ?
#
loop_
_entity_poly.entity_id
_entity_poly.type
_entity_poly.pdbx_seq_one_letter_code
_entity_poly.pdbx_strand_id
1 'polypeptide(L)'
;MNEYYLLRAKEQNEDLQTDRIRKGLKVSLTDKEHSSLKLLAYKAGFKSAGELLSSFVGDLTDWHTNGSDESDLASEWYERAFGMSEHYTNFIHYLYNHDYTLEDIADMLEDEDYFEDVYERYIDENEGKTNQTREECINVIKELIEKGEEL
;
A
#
# COMPACT_ATOMS: atom_id res chain seq x y z
N MET A 1 -24.66 7.30 21.67
CA MET A 1 -23.37 7.17 20.96
C MET A 1 -23.18 5.69 20.69
N ASN A 2 -23.02 5.29 19.43
CA ASN A 2 -22.96 3.88 19.03
C ASN A 2 -21.71 3.22 19.64
N GLU A 3 -21.87 2.03 20.22
CA GLU A 3 -20.81 1.23 20.84
C GLU A 3 -19.62 0.99 19.90
N TYR A 4 -19.91 0.87 18.60
CA TYR A 4 -18.92 0.83 17.52
C TYR A 4 -17.95 2.03 17.54
N TYR A 5 -18.45 3.26 17.64
CA TYR A 5 -17.59 4.45 17.63
C TYR A 5 -16.74 4.55 18.90
N LEU A 6 -17.24 4.07 20.04
CA LEU A 6 -16.47 4.04 21.28
C LEU A 6 -15.33 3.02 21.20
N LEU A 7 -15.57 1.85 20.63
CA LEU A 7 -14.55 0.83 20.42
C LEU A 7 -13.49 1.31 19.41
N ARG A 8 -13.92 1.82 18.25
CA ARG A 8 -13.01 2.36 17.22
C ARG A 8 -12.14 3.50 17.76
N ALA A 9 -12.73 4.44 18.51
CA ALA A 9 -11.96 5.53 19.11
C ALA A 9 -10.96 5.01 20.15
N LYS A 10 -11.28 3.95 20.89
CA LYS A 10 -10.34 3.31 21.82
C LYS A 10 -9.18 2.67 21.06
N GLU A 11 -9.46 1.90 20.02
CA GLU A 11 -8.43 1.27 19.17
C GLU A 11 -7.51 2.31 18.54
N GLN A 12 -8.06 3.39 17.97
CA GLN A 12 -7.27 4.49 17.41
C GLN A 12 -6.36 5.14 18.47
N ASN A 13 -6.85 5.39 19.69
CA ASN A 13 -6.04 5.99 20.76
C ASN A 13 -4.92 5.07 21.24
N GLU A 14 -5.17 3.76 21.28
CA GLU A 14 -4.16 2.76 21.62
C GLU A 14 -3.10 2.64 20.51
N ASP A 15 -3.52 2.63 19.24
CA ASP A 15 -2.60 2.55 18.10
C ASP A 15 -1.76 3.82 17.91
N LEU A 16 -2.26 5.00 18.27
CA LEU A 16 -1.47 6.25 18.28
C LEU A 16 -0.19 6.14 19.12
N GLN A 17 -0.14 5.23 20.11
CA GLN A 17 1.08 4.97 20.89
C GLN A 17 2.18 4.27 20.07
N THR A 18 1.84 3.71 18.91
CA THR A 18 2.78 3.05 17.99
C THR A 18 3.37 4.03 16.97
N ASP A 19 2.93 5.30 16.98
CA ASP A 19 3.41 6.35 16.06
C ASP A 19 4.93 6.50 16.12
N ARG A 20 5.54 6.39 14.93
CA ARG A 20 6.98 6.44 14.73
C ARG A 20 7.30 6.65 13.26
N ILE A 21 8.48 7.21 13.00
CA ILE A 21 9.02 7.33 11.65
C ILE A 21 9.24 5.94 11.05
N ARG A 22 8.54 5.64 9.95
CA ARG A 22 8.68 4.40 9.18
C ARG A 22 9.85 4.52 8.20
N LYS A 23 10.98 3.89 8.52
CA LYS A 23 12.22 3.98 7.71
C LYS A 23 12.10 3.36 6.31
N GLY A 24 11.17 2.42 6.13
CA GLY A 24 10.90 1.75 4.84
C GLY A 24 10.17 2.63 3.83
N LEU A 25 9.46 3.67 4.29
CA LEU A 25 8.68 4.55 3.43
C LEU A 25 9.61 5.57 2.75
N LYS A 26 9.94 5.31 1.47
CA LYS A 26 10.74 6.20 0.62
C LYS A 26 9.88 6.67 -0.54
N VAL A 27 9.93 7.97 -0.84
CA VAL A 27 9.16 8.58 -1.94
C VAL A 27 10.13 9.10 -2.99
N SER A 28 9.89 8.76 -4.25
CA SER A 28 10.60 9.36 -5.39
C SER A 28 9.82 10.59 -5.86
N LEU A 29 10.50 11.73 -5.97
CA LEU A 29 9.91 13.01 -6.36
C LEU A 29 10.86 13.75 -7.30
N THR A 30 10.29 14.46 -8.27
CA THR A 30 11.01 15.50 -9.00
C THR A 30 11.35 16.66 -8.06
N ASP A 31 12.35 17.47 -8.43
CA ASP A 31 12.73 18.66 -7.66
C ASP A 31 11.57 19.64 -7.46
N LYS A 32 10.68 19.73 -8.45
CA LYS A 32 9.51 20.61 -8.40
C LYS A 32 8.47 20.08 -7.43
N GLU A 33 8.18 18.77 -7.45
CA GLU A 33 7.26 18.13 -6.51
C GLU A 33 7.79 18.25 -5.08
N HIS A 34 9.07 17.93 -4.85
CA HIS A 34 9.69 18.04 -3.53
C HIS A 34 9.64 19.48 -2.98
N SER A 35 9.92 20.49 -3.81
CA SER A 35 9.84 21.90 -3.41
C SER A 35 8.41 22.35 -3.11
N SER A 36 7.45 21.89 -3.91
CA SER A 36 6.03 22.25 -3.76
C SER A 36 5.43 21.58 -2.52
N LEU A 37 5.76 20.32 -2.25
CA LEU A 37 5.32 19.59 -1.07
C LEU A 37 5.79 20.25 0.23
N LYS A 38 7.05 20.70 0.29
CA LYS A 38 7.57 21.47 1.43
C LYS A 38 6.79 22.77 1.65
N LEU A 39 6.46 23.49 0.58
CA LEU A 39 5.67 24.72 0.67
C LEU A 39 4.25 24.46 1.19
N LEU A 40 3.61 23.38 0.74
CA LEU A 40 2.30 22.97 1.26
C LEU A 40 2.37 22.65 2.75
N ALA A 41 3.40 21.90 3.18
CA ALA A 41 3.58 21.55 4.58
C ALA A 41 3.72 22.82 5.46
N TYR A 42 4.57 23.76 5.04
CA TYR A 42 4.75 25.01 5.78
C TYR A 42 3.50 25.89 5.76
N LYS A 43 2.75 25.92 4.66
CA LYS A 43 1.47 26.64 4.57
C LYS A 43 0.43 26.07 5.53
N ALA A 44 0.43 24.76 5.74
CA ALA A 44 -0.42 24.07 6.70
C ALA A 44 0.09 24.17 8.16
N GLY A 45 1.28 24.73 8.38
CA GLY A 45 1.88 24.87 9.71
C GLY A 45 2.70 23.66 10.19
N PHE A 46 2.95 22.67 9.33
CA PHE A 46 3.83 21.54 9.63
C PHE A 46 5.31 21.93 9.55
N LYS A 47 6.15 21.20 10.28
CA LYS A 47 7.60 21.39 10.31
C LYS A 47 8.31 20.69 9.15
N SER A 48 7.66 19.73 8.50
CA SER A 48 8.25 18.99 7.39
C SER A 48 7.20 18.46 6.42
N ALA A 49 7.63 18.17 5.18
CA ALA A 49 6.82 17.44 4.21
C ALA A 49 6.38 16.05 4.73
N GLY A 50 7.18 15.41 5.57
CA GLY A 50 6.85 14.12 6.17
C GLY A 50 5.65 14.19 7.11
N GLU A 51 5.52 15.25 7.90
CA GLU A 51 4.35 15.46 8.78
C GLU A 51 3.07 15.65 7.95
N LEU A 52 3.15 16.42 6.86
CA LEU A 52 2.03 16.60 5.94
C LEU A 52 1.61 15.26 5.30
N LEU A 53 2.58 14.47 4.80
CA LEU A 53 2.27 13.15 4.22
C LEU A 53 1.72 12.18 5.25
N SER A 54 2.23 12.21 6.50
CA SER A 54 1.72 11.34 7.58
C SER A 54 0.26 11.67 7.90
N SER A 55 -0.10 12.96 7.89
CA SER A 55 -1.49 13.41 8.05
C SER A 55 -2.38 12.94 6.90
N PHE A 56 -1.94 13.09 5.65
CA PHE A 56 -2.68 12.60 4.48
C PHE A 56 -2.88 11.08 4.48
N VAL A 57 -1.87 10.30 4.88
CA VAL A 57 -1.97 8.83 4.98
C VAL A 57 -3.06 8.43 5.96
N GLY A 58 -3.25 9.18 7.05
CA GLY A 58 -4.34 8.96 7.98
C GLY A 58 -5.72 9.11 7.33
N ASP A 59 -5.92 10.13 6.50
CA ASP A 59 -7.15 10.32 5.71
C ASP A 59 -7.32 9.23 4.64
N LEU A 60 -6.24 8.88 3.92
CA LEU A 60 -6.25 7.88 2.86
C LEU A 60 -6.61 6.47 3.37
N THR A 61 -6.28 6.17 4.62
CA THR A 61 -6.52 4.86 5.25
C THR A 61 -7.77 4.82 6.11
N ASP A 62 -8.51 5.93 6.23
CA ASP A 62 -9.62 6.11 7.18
C ASP A 62 -9.24 5.70 8.63
N TRP A 63 -7.97 5.84 9.02
CA TRP A 63 -7.51 5.44 10.35
C TRP A 63 -7.36 6.63 11.30
N HIS A 64 -6.84 7.75 10.81
CA HIS A 64 -6.73 9.01 11.55
C HIS A 64 -7.04 10.18 10.63
N THR A 65 -8.18 10.82 10.84
CA THR A 65 -8.66 11.79 9.86
C THR A 65 -8.57 13.24 10.34
N ASN A 66 -8.30 14.15 9.41
CA ASN A 66 -8.46 15.60 9.59
C ASN A 66 -9.94 16.05 9.60
N GLY A 67 -10.87 15.15 9.28
CA GLY A 67 -12.31 15.37 9.25
C GLY A 67 -13.01 14.39 8.30
N SER A 68 -14.31 14.15 8.48
CA SER A 68 -15.03 13.13 7.69
C SER A 68 -14.92 13.35 6.18
N ASP A 69 -14.98 14.61 5.74
CA ASP A 69 -14.96 14.97 4.33
C ASP A 69 -13.58 14.70 3.71
N GLU A 70 -12.49 14.83 4.49
CA GLU A 70 -11.14 14.57 4.04
C GLU A 70 -10.89 13.08 3.75
N SER A 71 -11.37 12.20 4.62
CA SER A 71 -11.29 10.75 4.40
C SER A 71 -12.12 10.30 3.19
N ASP A 72 -13.33 10.87 3.04
CA ASP A 72 -14.20 10.59 1.88
C ASP A 72 -13.54 11.05 0.58
N LEU A 73 -12.94 12.25 0.56
CA LEU A 73 -12.24 12.78 -0.61
C LEU A 73 -10.96 12.02 -0.94
N ALA A 74 -10.20 11.58 0.07
CA ALA A 74 -9.01 10.77 -0.13
C ALA A 74 -9.39 9.40 -0.72
N SER A 75 -10.48 8.81 -0.24
CA SER A 75 -11.05 7.56 -0.79
C SER A 75 -11.53 7.75 -2.23
N GLU A 76 -12.24 8.84 -2.54
CA GLU A 76 -12.66 9.14 -3.93
C GLU A 76 -11.45 9.31 -4.85
N TRP A 77 -10.40 10.00 -4.39
CA TRP A 77 -9.16 10.13 -5.14
C TRP A 77 -8.53 8.77 -5.43
N TYR A 78 -8.44 7.88 -4.42
CA TYR A 78 -7.90 6.54 -4.60
C TYR A 78 -8.70 5.74 -5.64
N GLU A 79 -10.02 5.69 -5.50
CA GLU A 79 -10.89 4.95 -6.43
C GLU A 79 -10.79 5.49 -7.86
N ARG A 80 -10.71 6.80 -8.03
CA ARG A 80 -10.61 7.41 -9.36
C ARG A 80 -9.23 7.25 -10.00
N ALA A 81 -8.17 7.25 -9.19
CA ALA A 81 -6.81 7.08 -9.67
C ALA A 81 -6.45 5.62 -9.91
N PHE A 82 -6.94 4.72 -9.04
CA PHE A 82 -6.49 3.33 -8.96
C PHE A 82 -7.60 2.30 -8.97
N GLY A 83 -8.87 2.64 -8.76
CA GLY A 83 -10.00 1.70 -8.71
C GLY A 83 -10.18 0.86 -9.99
N MET A 84 -9.60 1.30 -11.11
CA MET A 84 -9.48 0.53 -12.36
C MET A 84 -8.04 0.55 -12.90
N SER A 85 -7.05 0.48 -11.99
CA SER A 85 -5.64 0.60 -12.34
C SER A 85 -5.18 -0.55 -13.23
N GLU A 86 -4.31 -0.25 -14.19
CA GLU A 86 -3.53 -1.26 -14.90
C GLU A 86 -2.62 -2.07 -13.95
N HIS A 87 -2.29 -1.52 -12.78
CA HIS A 87 -1.51 -2.22 -11.76
C HIS A 87 -2.23 -3.41 -11.12
N TYR A 88 -3.53 -3.60 -11.38
CA TYR A 88 -4.26 -4.78 -10.93
C TYR A 88 -3.80 -6.07 -11.62
N THR A 89 -3.04 -5.97 -12.72
CA THR A 89 -2.35 -7.11 -13.31
C THR A 89 -0.97 -7.35 -12.71
N ASN A 90 -0.50 -6.55 -11.76
CA ASN A 90 0.79 -6.82 -11.13
C ASN A 90 0.70 -8.08 -10.26
N PHE A 91 1.77 -8.86 -10.26
CA PHE A 91 1.84 -10.12 -9.53
C PHE A 91 1.64 -9.95 -8.03
N ILE A 92 2.13 -8.86 -7.43
CA ILE A 92 1.87 -8.56 -6.01
C ILE A 92 0.37 -8.39 -5.70
N HIS A 93 -0.39 -7.80 -6.62
CA HIS A 93 -1.84 -7.63 -6.46
C HIS A 93 -2.57 -8.98 -6.62
N TYR A 94 -2.08 -9.84 -7.52
CA TYR A 94 -2.55 -11.22 -7.62
C TYR A 94 -2.31 -11.98 -6.31
N LEU A 95 -1.09 -11.94 -5.77
CA LEU A 95 -0.76 -12.63 -4.52
C LEU A 95 -1.65 -12.18 -3.35
N TYR A 96 -1.86 -10.86 -3.21
CA TYR A 96 -2.73 -10.28 -2.21
C TYR A 96 -4.20 -10.75 -2.35
N ASN A 97 -4.77 -10.71 -3.55
CA ASN A 97 -6.18 -11.09 -3.77
C ASN A 97 -6.46 -12.59 -3.63
N HIS A 98 -5.41 -13.41 -3.65
CA HIS A 98 -5.48 -14.86 -3.48
C HIS A 98 -4.97 -15.32 -2.10
N ASP A 99 -4.82 -14.39 -1.16
CA ASP A 99 -4.48 -14.65 0.24
C ASP A 99 -3.15 -15.43 0.42
N TYR A 100 -2.17 -15.24 -0.46
CA TYR A 100 -0.86 -15.89 -0.33
C TYR A 100 -0.10 -15.33 0.87
N THR A 101 0.34 -16.20 1.77
CA THR A 101 1.13 -15.84 2.94
C THR A 101 2.62 -15.73 2.60
N LEU A 102 3.42 -15.16 3.50
CA LEU A 102 4.88 -15.17 3.35
C LEU A 102 5.47 -16.59 3.30
N GLU A 103 4.82 -17.57 3.93
CA GLU A 103 5.23 -18.98 3.86
C GLU A 103 4.99 -19.54 2.45
N ASP A 104 3.79 -19.33 1.89
CA ASP A 104 3.49 -19.75 0.51
C ASP A 104 4.44 -19.07 -0.50
N ILE A 105 4.74 -17.78 -0.30
CA ILE A 105 5.67 -17.01 -1.14
C ILE A 105 7.10 -17.54 -1.01
N ALA A 106 7.52 -17.99 0.18
CA ALA A 106 8.82 -18.61 0.38
C ALA A 106 8.92 -19.97 -0.33
N ASP A 107 7.86 -20.78 -0.26
CA ASP A 107 7.78 -22.07 -0.94
C ASP A 107 7.90 -21.91 -2.47
N MET A 108 7.37 -20.83 -3.05
CA MET A 108 7.56 -20.51 -4.48
C MET A 108 9.03 -20.28 -4.88
N LEU A 109 9.93 -19.91 -3.96
CA LEU A 109 11.37 -19.82 -4.27
C LEU A 109 12.09 -21.17 -4.16
N GLU A 110 11.57 -22.08 -3.36
CA GLU A 110 12.17 -23.39 -3.11
C GLU A 110 11.70 -24.46 -4.11
N ASP A 111 10.45 -24.35 -4.56
CA ASP A 111 9.79 -25.25 -5.49
C ASP A 111 9.43 -24.54 -6.80
N GLU A 112 10.20 -24.85 -7.85
CA GLU A 112 10.00 -24.29 -9.19
C GLU A 112 8.66 -24.74 -9.80
N ASP A 113 8.23 -25.98 -9.58
CA ASP A 113 6.97 -26.49 -10.13
C ASP A 113 5.79 -25.77 -9.48
N TYR A 114 5.85 -25.52 -8.16
CA TYR A 114 4.83 -24.73 -7.46
C TYR A 114 4.76 -23.29 -7.98
N PHE A 115 5.90 -22.65 -8.21
CA PHE A 115 5.93 -21.31 -8.79
C PHE A 115 5.34 -21.28 -10.20
N GLU A 116 5.65 -22.26 -11.06
CA GLU A 116 5.06 -22.34 -12.41
C GLU A 116 3.54 -22.47 -12.33
N ASP A 117 3.01 -23.34 -11.45
CA ASP A 117 1.56 -23.49 -11.25
C ASP A 117 0.87 -22.19 -10.81
N VAL A 118 1.54 -21.37 -9.99
CA VAL A 118 1.05 -20.05 -9.56
C VAL A 118 1.13 -19.05 -10.71
N TYR A 119 2.25 -19.03 -11.43
CA TYR A 119 2.49 -18.11 -12.53
C TYR A 119 1.54 -18.36 -13.70
N GLU A 120 1.25 -19.61 -14.07
CA GLU A 120 0.27 -19.97 -15.10
C GLU A 120 -1.13 -19.45 -14.73
N ARG A 121 -1.58 -19.68 -13.49
CA ARG A 121 -2.87 -19.15 -13.00
C ARG A 121 -2.93 -17.63 -13.05
N TYR A 122 -1.84 -16.97 -12.66
CA TYR A 122 -1.70 -15.51 -12.76
C TYR A 122 -1.86 -15.01 -14.20
N ILE A 123 -1.23 -15.68 -15.18
CA ILE A 123 -1.33 -15.33 -16.60
C ILE A 123 -2.73 -15.57 -17.13
N ASP A 124 -3.37 -16.70 -16.79
CA ASP A 124 -4.71 -17.05 -17.23
C ASP A 124 -5.76 -16.05 -16.72
N GLU A 125 -5.71 -15.66 -15.45
CA GLU A 125 -6.62 -14.64 -14.89
C GLU A 125 -6.45 -13.26 -15.52
N ASN A 126 -5.28 -13.02 -16.11
CA ASN A 126 -4.94 -11.78 -16.78
C ASN A 126 -4.77 -11.97 -18.29
N GLU A 127 -5.47 -12.95 -18.88
CA GLU A 127 -5.44 -13.20 -20.32
C GLU A 127 -5.82 -11.91 -21.09
N GLY A 128 -5.01 -11.58 -22.10
CA GLY A 128 -5.21 -10.40 -22.95
C GLY A 128 -4.78 -9.07 -22.33
N LYS A 129 -4.17 -9.08 -21.15
CA LYS A 129 -3.59 -7.90 -20.48
C LYS A 129 -2.07 -7.89 -20.57
N THR A 130 -1.46 -6.77 -20.18
CA THR A 130 0.00 -6.67 -20.01
C THR A 130 0.37 -7.22 -18.64
N ASN A 131 1.09 -8.34 -18.64
CA ASN A 131 1.47 -9.08 -17.43
C ASN A 131 2.98 -8.95 -17.20
N GLN A 132 3.38 -9.06 -15.93
CA GLN A 132 4.78 -9.17 -15.55
C GLN A 132 5.34 -10.51 -16.04
N THR A 133 6.57 -10.46 -16.51
CA THR A 133 7.32 -11.65 -16.91
C THR A 133 7.65 -12.51 -15.71
N ARG A 134 7.94 -13.78 -15.96
CA ARG A 134 8.44 -14.74 -14.96
C ARG A 134 9.56 -14.18 -14.08
N GLU A 135 10.56 -13.54 -14.69
CA GLU A 135 11.70 -12.97 -13.98
C GLU A 135 11.29 -11.80 -13.08
N GLU A 136 10.37 -10.95 -13.54
CA GLU A 136 9.81 -9.86 -12.73
C GLU A 136 9.02 -10.41 -11.54
N CYS A 137 8.20 -11.45 -11.72
CA CYS A 137 7.46 -12.10 -10.63
C CYS A 137 8.39 -12.70 -9.57
N ILE A 138 9.47 -13.38 -9.99
CA ILE A 138 10.50 -13.90 -9.08
C ILE A 138 11.18 -12.78 -8.30
N ASN A 139 11.47 -11.65 -8.94
CA ASN A 139 12.06 -10.50 -8.25
C ASN A 139 11.09 -9.91 -7.22
N VAL A 140 9.80 -9.82 -7.52
CA VAL A 140 8.75 -9.42 -6.55
C VAL A 140 8.77 -10.34 -5.33
N ILE A 141 8.76 -11.66 -5.55
CA ILE A 141 8.81 -12.65 -4.46
C ILE A 141 10.05 -12.45 -3.57
N LYS A 142 11.23 -12.30 -4.17
CA LYS A 142 12.48 -12.07 -3.42
C LYS A 142 12.43 -10.80 -2.59
N GLU A 143 11.90 -9.71 -3.14
CA GLU A 143 11.76 -8.45 -2.41
C GLU A 143 10.77 -8.55 -1.24
N LEU A 144 9.69 -9.31 -1.38
CA LEU A 144 8.71 -9.53 -0.32
C LEU A 144 9.33 -10.32 0.85
N ILE A 145 10.08 -11.38 0.55
CA ILE A 145 10.79 -12.17 1.56
C ILE A 145 11.88 -11.36 2.26
N GLU A 146 12.63 -10.52 1.52
CA GLU A 146 13.65 -9.65 2.11
C GLU A 146 13.04 -8.62 3.07
N LYS A 147 11.85 -8.11 2.75
CA LYS A 147 11.11 -7.16 3.60
C LYS A 147 10.47 -7.86 4.81
N GLY A 148 10.01 -9.10 4.65
CA GLY A 148 9.36 -9.88 5.71
C GLY A 148 8.04 -9.28 6.19
N GLU A 149 7.35 -8.52 5.32
CA GLU A 149 6.05 -7.93 5.59
C GLU A 149 4.97 -8.79 4.92
N GLU A 150 3.93 -9.17 5.68
CA GLU A 150 2.77 -9.88 5.11
C GLU A 150 2.04 -8.98 4.11
N LEU A 151 1.47 -9.60 3.07
CA LEU A 151 0.74 -8.93 1.99
C LEU A 151 -0.63 -8.43 2.47
#